data_AF-A0A7C3GNS6-F1
#
_entry.id   AF-A0A7C3GNS6-F1
#
_cell.length_a   1.000
_cell.length_b   1.000
_cell.length_c   1.000
_cell.angle_alpha   90.00
_cell.angle_beta   90.00
_cell.angle_gamma   90.00
#
_symmetry.space_group_name_H-M   'P 1'
#
loop_
_entity.id
_entity.type
_entity.pdbx_description
1 polymer ?
#
loop_
_entity_poly.entity_id
_entity_poly.type
_entity_poly.pdbx_seq_one_letter_code
_entity_poly.pdbx_strand_id
1 'polypeptide(L)' 'MTSSEFGDIILVPFPFTDQSRAKKRPAVVISSSAYNTERPDLIIMAVTSHKPNTRPERRP' A
#
# COMPACT_ATOMS: atom_id res chain seq x y z
N MET A 1 20.60 -2.10 -6.57
CA MET A 1 19.41 -2.84 -6.08
C MET A 1 18.73 -1.94 -5.06
N THR A 2 17.46 -1.61 -5.25
CA THR A 2 16.71 -0.74 -4.32
C THR A 2 16.40 -1.53 -3.06
N SER A 3 17.20 -1.36 -2.01
CA SER A 3 16.90 -1.85 -0.66
C SER A 3 15.63 -1.15 -0.18
N SER A 4 14.56 -1.90 0.06
CA SER A 4 13.33 -1.40 0.68
C SER A 4 13.27 -1.95 2.09
N GLU A 5 13.30 -1.07 3.08
CA GLU A 5 13.25 -1.41 4.49
C GLU A 5 11.86 -1.16 5.09
N PHE A 6 11.61 -1.72 6.26
CA PHE A 6 10.38 -1.48 7.00
C PHE A 6 10.19 0.03 7.23
N GLY A 7 9.01 0.54 6.91
CA GLY A 7 8.66 1.96 7.04
C GLY A 7 8.96 2.81 5.80
N ASP A 8 9.66 2.27 4.78
CA ASP A 8 9.89 2.99 3.53
C ASP A 8 8.57 3.22 2.78
N ILE A 9 8.44 4.41 2.19
CA ILE A 9 7.34 4.74 1.27
C ILE A 9 7.80 4.50 -0.16
N ILE A 10 7.18 3.53 -0.82
CA ILE A 10 7.45 3.20 -2.21
C ILE A 10 6.25 3.54 -3.11
N LEU A 11 6.52 3.81 -4.39
CA LEU A 11 5.50 4.02 -5.40
C LEU A 11 5.26 2.74 -6.17
N VAL A 12 4.09 2.13 -6.00
CA VAL A 12 3.71 0.91 -6.71
C VAL A 12 2.57 1.18 -7.71
N PRO A 13 2.54 0.46 -8.85
CA PRO A 13 1.41 0.53 -9.76
C PRO A 13 0.21 -0.17 -9.11
N PHE A 14 -0.77 0.61 -8.64
CA PHE A 14 -2.06 0.06 -8.21
C PHE A 14 -3.00 -0.01 -9.42
N PRO A 15 -3.65 -1.16 -9.67
CA PRO A 15 -4.76 -1.19 -10.61
C PRO A 15 -5.90 -0.36 -10.00
N PHE A 16 -6.40 0.66 -10.74
CA PHE A 16 -7.75 1.11 -10.44
C PHE A 16 -8.73 0.01 -10.81
N THR A 17 -9.85 -0.03 -10.10
CA THR A 17 -11.02 -0.84 -10.43
C THR A 17 -11.46 -0.66 -11.88
N ASP A 18 -11.19 0.51 -12.49
CA ASP A 18 -11.54 0.86 -13.87
C ASP A 18 -10.46 0.52 -14.92
N GLN A 19 -9.30 -0.02 -14.51
CA GLN A 19 -8.18 -0.44 -15.40
C GLN A 19 -7.68 0.60 -16.43
N SER A 20 -8.19 1.83 -16.42
CA SER A 20 -7.99 2.81 -17.49
C SER A 20 -6.65 3.54 -17.44
N ARG A 21 -6.02 3.65 -16.26
CA ARG A 21 -4.70 4.28 -16.05
C ARG A 21 -3.97 3.70 -14.84
N ALA A 22 -2.73 3.23 -14.97
CA ALA A 22 -1.92 2.89 -13.79
C ALA A 22 -1.35 4.18 -13.16
N LYS A 23 -2.05 4.78 -12.18
CA LYS A 23 -1.45 5.86 -11.37
C LYS A 23 -0.60 5.22 -10.27
N LYS A 24 0.66 5.66 -10.17
CA LYS A 24 1.52 5.29 -9.03
C LYS A 24 0.85 5.73 -7.73
N ARG A 25 0.72 4.81 -6.77
CA ARG A 25 0.16 5.07 -5.43
C ARG A 25 1.24 4.83 -4.39
N PRO A 26 1.32 5.68 -3.35
CA PRO A 26 2.21 5.43 -2.24
C PRO A 26 1.75 4.20 -1.46
N ALA A 27 2.70 3.36 -1.08
CA ALA A 27 2.51 2.26 -0.15
C ALA A 27 3.68 2.24 0.83
N VAL A 28 3.44 1.85 2.07
CA VAL A 28 4.47 1.67 3.09
C VAL A 28 4.87 0.20 3.17
N VAL A 29 6.18 -0.06 3.28
CA VAL A 29 6.71 -1.41 3.48
C VAL A 29 6.51 -1.83 4.93
N ILE A 30 5.88 -2.98 5.14
CA ILE A 30 5.61 -3.53 6.48
C ILE A 30 6.25 -4.90 6.72
N SER A 31 6.89 -5.50 5.71
CA SER A 31 7.71 -6.70 5.87
C SER A 31 9.08 -6.38 6.49
N SER A 32 9.63 -7.35 7.23
CA SER A 32 10.98 -7.25 7.81
C SER A 32 12.08 -7.44 6.76
N SER A 33 13.27 -6.93 7.05
CA SER A 33 14.45 -7.13 6.20
C SER A 33 14.79 -8.61 5.98
N ALA A 34 14.61 -9.45 7.00
CA ALA A 34 14.74 -10.90 6.90
C ALA A 34 13.75 -11.48 5.87
N TYR A 35 12.47 -11.10 5.96
CA TYR A 35 11.45 -11.53 4.99
C TYR A 35 11.78 -11.08 3.57
N ASN A 36 12.19 -9.82 3.39
CA ASN A 36 12.54 -9.24 2.08
C ASN A 36 13.78 -9.89 1.45
N THR A 37 14.64 -10.53 2.26
CA THR A 37 15.85 -11.22 1.80
C THR A 37 15.57 -12.68 1.47
N GLU A 38 14.73 -13.34 2.28
CA GLU A 38 14.37 -14.75 2.11
C GLU A 38 13.33 -14.99 1.02
N ARG A 39 12.54 -13.95 0.67
CA ARG A 39 11.42 -14.05 -0.27
C ARG A 39 11.55 -13.01 -1.38
N PRO A 40 11.12 -13.36 -2.62
CA PRO A 40 11.02 -12.37 -3.70
C PRO A 40 9.84 -11.41 -3.52
N ASP A 41 8.92 -11.71 -2.60
CA ASP A 41 7.70 -10.95 -2.36
C ASP A 41 7.91 -9.86 -1.29
N LEU A 42 7.16 -8.75 -1.40
CA LEU A 42 7.19 -7.63 -0.48
C LEU A 42 5.80 -7.40 0.12
N ILE A 43 5.70 -7.31 1.46
CA ILE A 43 4.43 -7.00 2.12
C ILE A 43 4.33 -5.50 2.32
N ILE A 44 3.29 -4.90 1.75
CA ILE A 44 3.08 -3.45 1.74
C ILE A 44 1.65 -3.09 2.14
N MET A 45 1.49 -1.89 2.68
CA MET A 45 0.18 -1.30 3.00
C MET A 45 -0.06 -0.06 2.15
N ALA A 46 -1.22 0.00 1.49
CA ALA A 46 -1.59 1.14 0.65
C ALA A 46 -1.85 2.41 1.48
N VAL A 47 -1.34 3.55 1.02
CA VAL A 47 -1.62 4.87 1.61
C VAL A 47 -2.62 5.62 0.73
N THR A 48 -3.75 6.05 1.31
CA THR A 48 -4.81 6.80 0.62
C THR A 48 -5.15 8.09 1.36
N SER A 49 -5.41 9.17 0.62
CA SER A 49 -5.96 10.41 1.17
C SER A 49 -7.49 10.38 1.30
N HIS A 50 -8.14 9.36 0.73
CA HIS A 50 -9.58 9.18 0.82
C HIS A 50 -9.95 8.71 2.22
N LYS A 51 -10.64 9.56 2.98
CA LYS A 51 -11.16 9.20 4.29
C LYS A 51 -12.34 8.24 4.12
N PRO A 52 -12.44 7.17 4.91
CA PRO A 52 -13.62 6.32 4.89
C PRO A 52 -14.86 7.16 5.17
N ASN A 53 -15.94 6.94 4.40
CA ASN A 53 -17.23 7.55 4.67
C ASN A 53 -17.75 7.03 6.01
N THR A 54 -17.50 7.78 7.08
CA THR A 54 -18.13 7.56 8.37
C THR A 54 -19.57 8.05 8.26
N ARG A 55 -20.45 7.20 7.70
CA ARG A 55 -21.89 7.41 7.87
C ARG A 55 -22.16 7.26 9.36
N PRO A 56 -22.67 8.29 10.06
CA PRO A 56 -22.98 8.15 11.47
C PRO A 56 -23.99 7.00 11.60
N GLU A 57 -23.65 6.05 12.46
CA GLU A 57 -24.48 4.90 12.78
C GLU A 57 -25.87 5.44 13.15
N ARG A 58 -26.88 5.09 12.33
CA ARG A 58 -28.26 5.43 12.66
C ARG A 58 -28.59 4.61 13.90
N ARG A 59 -28.50 5.24 15.08
CA ARG A 59 -29.03 4.67 16.31
C ARG A 59 -30.55 4.47 16.15
N PRO A 60 -31.09 3.34 16.63
CA PRO A 60 -32.52 3.07 16.61
C PRO A 60 -33.30 4.06 17.47
#